data_AF-A0A2G6EW38-F1
#
_entry.id   AF-A0A2G6EW38-F1
#
_cell.length_a   1.000
_cell.length_b   1.000
_cell.length_c   1.000
_cell.angle_alpha   90.00
_cell.angle_beta   90.00
_cell.angle_gamma   90.00
#
_symmetry.space_group_name_H-M   'P 1'
#
loop_
_entity.id
_entity.type
_entity.pdbx_description
1 polymer ?
#
loop_
_entity_poly.entity_id
_entity_poly.type
_entity_poly.pdbx_seq_one_letter_code
_entity_poly.pdbx_strand_id
1 'polypeptide(L)'
;MIIRLFRWVKRFLFAPSTKIGLGVLLIVGFAGGVWFWWGFNKGLEMTNQEEFCLSCHTMEDNLLPELQKTVHWQNRTGVRARCPDCHVPHNFTDKIARKMQASREVWGQIVGTIDTREQ
;
A
#
# COMPACT_ATOMS: atom_id res chain seq x y z
N MET A 1 -20.12 -9.13 30.37
CA MET A 1 -20.01 -9.54 28.93
C MET A 1 -18.56 -9.47 28.42
N ILE A 2 -17.87 -8.34 28.60
CA ILE A 2 -16.46 -8.09 28.19
C ILE A 2 -15.45 -9.15 28.66
N ILE A 3 -15.53 -9.61 29.92
CA ILE A 3 -14.58 -10.59 30.46
C ILE A 3 -14.72 -11.98 29.79
N ARG A 4 -15.94 -12.34 29.37
CA ARG A 4 -16.19 -13.60 28.65
C ARG A 4 -15.64 -13.51 27.22
N LEU A 5 -15.74 -12.34 26.59
CA LEU A 5 -15.17 -12.07 25.27
C LEU A 5 -13.63 -12.17 25.30
N PHE A 6 -12.98 -11.52 26.26
CA PHE A 6 -11.51 -11.61 26.42
C PHE A 6 -11.03 -13.04 26.67
N ARG A 7 -11.72 -13.80 27.52
CA ARG A 7 -11.41 -15.22 27.75
C ARG A 7 -11.62 -16.07 26.51
N TRP A 8 -12.66 -15.80 25.72
CA TRP A 8 -12.92 -16.50 24.47
C TRP A 8 -11.85 -16.22 23.42
N VAL A 9 -11.50 -14.95 23.19
CA VAL A 9 -10.43 -14.55 22.26
C VAL A 9 -9.09 -15.17 22.67
N LYS A 10 -8.73 -15.08 23.96
CA LYS A 10 -7.49 -15.69 24.47
C LYS A 10 -7.46 -17.21 24.23
N ARG A 11 -8.58 -17.89 24.44
CA ARG A 11 -8.67 -19.34 24.20
C ARG A 11 -8.63 -19.67 22.71
N PHE A 12 -9.22 -18.86 21.85
CA PHE A 12 -9.20 -19.06 20.40
C PHE A 12 -7.79 -18.88 19.82
N LEU A 13 -7.03 -17.88 20.28
CA LEU A 13 -5.70 -17.57 19.74
C LEU A 13 -4.59 -18.45 20.31
N PHE A 14 -4.66 -18.82 21.60
CA PHE A 14 -3.52 -19.43 22.30
C PHE A 14 -3.77 -20.87 22.80
N ALA A 15 -5.00 -21.40 22.70
CA ALA A 15 -5.22 -22.80 23.07
C ALA A 15 -4.85 -23.73 21.91
N PRO A 16 -4.16 -24.85 22.16
CA PRO A 16 -3.86 -25.83 21.12
C PRO A 16 -5.14 -26.42 20.55
N SER A 17 -5.20 -26.55 19.22
CA SER A 17 -6.34 -27.17 18.55
C SER A 17 -6.36 -28.66 18.83
N THR A 18 -7.41 -29.13 19.52
CA THR A 18 -7.61 -30.55 19.82
C THR A 18 -8.44 -31.28 18.77
N LYS A 19 -8.99 -30.55 17.79
CA LYS A 19 -9.91 -31.09 16.76
C LYS A 19 -9.33 -31.12 15.36
N ILE A 20 -8.27 -30.35 15.07
CA ILE A 20 -7.66 -30.25 13.74
C ILE A 20 -6.27 -30.88 13.80
N GLY A 21 -5.97 -31.79 12.88
CA GLY A 21 -4.66 -32.42 12.79
C GLY A 21 -3.56 -31.39 12.49
N LEU A 22 -2.37 -31.60 13.07
CA LEU A 22 -1.22 -30.72 12.90
C LEU A 22 -0.86 -30.46 11.43
N GLY A 23 -0.92 -31.49 10.57
CA GLY A 23 -0.65 -31.35 9.15
C GLY A 23 -1.61 -30.39 8.44
N VAL A 24 -2.91 -30.45 8.75
CA VAL A 24 -3.91 -29.54 8.16
C VAL A 24 -3.68 -28.11 8.65
N LEU A 25 -3.38 -27.91 9.93
CA LEU A 25 -3.06 -26.59 10.48
C LEU A 25 -1.85 -25.97 9.80
N LEU A 26 -0.79 -26.76 9.59
CA LEU A 26 0.42 -26.29 8.93
C LEU A 26 0.18 -25.95 7.46
N ILE A 27 -0.54 -26.81 6.72
CA ILE A 27 -0.84 -26.57 5.30
C ILE A 27 -1.68 -25.32 5.13
N VAL A 28 -2.77 -25.17 5.90
CA VAL A 28 -3.65 -24.01 5.81
C VAL A 28 -2.92 -22.74 6.26
N GLY A 29 -2.15 -22.81 7.35
CA GLY A 29 -1.35 -21.68 7.83
C GLY A 29 -0.30 -21.23 6.81
N PHE A 30 0.40 -22.18 6.20
CA PHE A 30 1.38 -21.89 5.15
C PHE A 30 0.73 -21.31 3.90
N ALA A 31 -0.35 -21.92 3.40
CA ALA A 31 -1.09 -21.42 2.24
C ALA A 31 -1.64 -20.01 2.50
N GLY A 32 -2.20 -19.77 3.68
CA GLY A 32 -2.64 -18.44 4.11
C GLY A 32 -1.49 -17.43 4.16
N GLY A 33 -0.33 -17.83 4.67
CA GLY A 33 0.88 -17.01 4.69
C GLY A 33 1.38 -16.64 3.30
N VAL A 34 1.43 -17.60 2.36
CA VAL A 34 1.81 -17.35 0.96
C VAL A 34 0.83 -16.40 0.29
N TRP A 35 -0.48 -16.61 0.50
CA TRP A 35 -1.51 -15.77 -0.10
C TRP A 35 -1.46 -14.34 0.44
N PHE A 36 -1.28 -14.18 1.75
CA PHE A 36 -1.07 -12.87 2.37
C PHE A 36 0.19 -12.18 1.84
N TRP A 37 1.32 -12.90 1.80
CA TRP A 37 2.59 -12.37 1.30
C TRP A 37 2.46 -11.88 -0.15
N TRP A 38 1.83 -12.70 -1.00
CA TRP A 38 1.58 -12.35 -2.40
C TRP A 38 0.68 -11.11 -2.52
N GLY A 39 -0.45 -11.10 -1.81
CA GLY A 39 -1.40 -9.98 -1.84
C GLY A 39 -0.79 -8.67 -1.34
N PHE A 40 -0.01 -8.74 -0.25
CA PHE A 40 0.69 -7.58 0.30
C PHE A 40 1.70 -7.00 -0.71
N ASN A 41 2.54 -7.84 -1.31
CA ASN A 41 3.51 -7.38 -2.32
C ASN A 41 2.82 -6.84 -3.58
N LYS A 42 1.72 -7.48 -4.01
CA LYS A 42 0.95 -7.00 -5.17
C LYS A 42 0.31 -5.63 -4.89
N GLY A 43 -0.27 -5.44 -3.71
CA GLY A 43 -0.82 -4.14 -3.29
C GLY A 43 0.24 -3.05 -3.17
N LEU A 44 1.42 -3.39 -2.63
CA LEU A 44 2.57 -2.47 -2.61
C LEU A 44 2.99 -2.05 -4.02
N GLU A 45 3.05 -3.00 -4.95
CA GLU A 45 3.43 -2.73 -6.34
C GLU A 45 2.39 -1.86 -7.05
N MET A 46 1.10 -2.16 -6.90
CA MET A 46 0.02 -1.37 -7.50
C MET A 46 0.05 0.08 -7.01
N THR A 47 0.33 0.30 -5.73
CA THR A 47 0.46 1.64 -5.14
C THR A 47 1.81 2.31 -5.40
N ASN A 48 2.67 1.71 -6.24
CA ASN A 48 3.90 2.32 -6.78
C ASN A 48 3.78 2.58 -8.28
N GLN A 49 2.63 2.34 -8.91
CA GLN A 49 2.45 2.61 -10.33
C GLN A 49 2.11 4.09 -10.54
N GLU A 50 2.48 4.64 -11.70
CA GLU A 50 2.20 6.04 -12.05
C GLU A 50 0.70 6.32 -12.11
N GLU A 51 -0.08 5.35 -12.57
CA GLU A 51 -1.54 5.40 -12.64
C GLU A 51 -2.17 5.58 -11.25
N PHE A 52 -1.57 5.00 -10.20
CA PHE A 52 -2.04 5.22 -8.83
C PHE A 52 -1.73 6.66 -8.37
N CYS A 53 -0.55 7.17 -8.67
CA CYS A 53 -0.19 8.54 -8.34
C CYS A 53 -1.13 9.56 -9.03
N LEU A 54 -1.46 9.32 -10.30
CA LEU A 54 -2.35 10.18 -11.08
C LEU A 54 -3.84 9.95 -10.78
N SER A 55 -4.21 8.94 -9.98
CA SER A 55 -5.61 8.74 -9.58
C SER A 55 -6.14 9.83 -8.64
N CYS A 56 -5.25 10.67 -8.08
CA CYS A 56 -5.64 11.87 -7.35
C CYS A 56 -5.73 13.05 -8.32
N HIS A 57 -6.86 13.75 -8.35
CA HIS A 57 -7.06 14.94 -9.17
C HIS A 57 -6.02 16.03 -8.90
N THR A 58 -5.52 16.13 -7.66
CA THR A 58 -4.41 17.04 -7.32
C THR A 58 -3.13 16.76 -8.08
N MET A 59 -2.83 15.49 -8.34
CA MET A 59 -1.64 15.04 -9.08
C MET A 59 -1.87 15.12 -10.59
N GLU A 60 -3.05 14.74 -11.06
CA GLU A 60 -3.42 14.79 -12.48
C GLU A 60 -3.56 16.22 -13.00
N ASP A 61 -4.28 17.09 -12.29
CA ASP A 61 -4.62 18.43 -12.80
C ASP A 61 -3.49 19.44 -12.64
N ASN A 62 -2.64 19.30 -11.61
CA ASN A 62 -1.58 20.28 -11.32
C ASN A 62 -0.19 19.77 -11.70
N LEU A 63 0.21 18.59 -11.19
CA LEU A 63 1.58 18.12 -11.33
C LEU A 63 1.87 17.57 -12.74
N LEU A 64 0.91 16.85 -13.33
CA LEU A 64 1.10 16.22 -14.64
C LEU A 64 1.39 17.23 -15.76
N PRO A 65 0.66 18.36 -15.89
CA PRO A 65 0.96 19.38 -16.91
C PRO A 65 2.29 20.10 -16.67
N GLU A 66 2.73 20.22 -15.42
CA GLU A 66 4.05 20.76 -15.08
C GLU A 66 5.16 19.78 -15.48
N LEU A 67 5.02 18.50 -15.10
CA LEU A 67 5.96 17.43 -15.44
C LEU A 67 6.15 17.30 -16.96
N GLN A 68 5.05 17.43 -17.71
CA GLN A 68 5.04 17.37 -19.18
C GLN A 68 5.93 18.41 -19.87
N LYS A 69 6.20 19.54 -19.19
CA LYS A 69 7.07 20.61 -19.70
C LYS A 69 8.54 20.40 -19.33
N THR A 70 8.86 19.37 -18.54
CA THR A 70 10.22 19.11 -18.07
C THR A 70 10.95 18.08 -18.94
N VAL A 71 12.28 18.03 -18.79
CA VAL A 71 13.15 17.03 -19.40
C VAL A 71 12.84 15.59 -18.96
N HIS A 72 12.14 15.40 -17.84
CA HIS A 72 11.74 14.07 -17.38
C HIS A 72 10.59 13.50 -18.24
N TRP A 73 9.76 14.35 -18.85
CA TRP A 73 8.73 13.94 -19.80
C TRP A 73 9.23 14.04 -21.26
N GLN A 74 9.73 15.19 -21.67
CA GLN A 74 10.19 15.46 -23.03
C GLN A 74 11.70 15.20 -23.14
N ASN A 75 12.09 13.92 -23.15
CA ASN A 75 13.49 13.51 -23.29
C ASN A 75 13.84 13.11 -24.72
N ARG A 76 15.13 13.24 -25.06
CA ARG A 76 15.71 12.87 -26.35
C ARG A 76 16.03 11.38 -26.52
N THR A 77 16.03 10.62 -25.42
CA THR A 77 16.48 9.21 -25.38
C THR A 77 15.33 8.22 -25.55
N GLY A 78 14.08 8.67 -25.47
CA GLY A 78 12.88 7.81 -25.44
C GLY A 78 12.66 7.08 -24.12
N VAL A 79 13.56 7.19 -23.14
CA VAL A 79 13.44 6.56 -21.82
C VAL A 79 13.02 7.60 -20.82
N ARG A 80 11.84 7.39 -20.23
CA ARG A 80 11.23 8.31 -19.28
C ARG A 80 11.30 7.78 -17.85
N ALA A 81 11.65 8.67 -16.93
CA ALA A 81 11.44 8.45 -15.50
C ALA A 81 9.95 8.67 -15.16
N ARG A 82 9.36 7.70 -14.48
CA ARG A 82 8.00 7.79 -13.94
C ARG A 82 8.06 8.26 -12.49
N CYS A 83 6.92 8.68 -11.93
CA CYS A 83 6.80 9.14 -10.55
C CYS A 83 7.54 8.25 -9.52
N PRO A 84 7.32 6.91 -9.47
CA PRO A 84 7.95 6.06 -8.45
C PRO A 84 9.47 5.96 -8.60
N ASP A 85 10.01 6.12 -9.81
CA ASP A 85 11.43 5.94 -10.09
C ASP A 85 12.29 6.95 -9.31
N CYS A 86 11.73 8.09 -8.94
CA CYS A 86 12.40 9.11 -8.13
C CYS A 86 11.77 9.32 -6.75
N HIS A 87 10.44 9.22 -6.61
CA HIS A 87 9.76 9.55 -5.36
C HIS A 87 9.59 8.38 -4.39
N VAL A 88 9.73 7.14 -4.85
CA VAL A 88 9.56 5.96 -4.00
C VAL A 88 10.94 5.35 -3.71
N PRO A 89 11.34 5.25 -2.43
CA PRO A 89 12.59 4.59 -2.09
C PRO A 89 12.63 3.13 -2.60
N HIS A 90 13.79 2.70 -3.07
CA HIS A 90 13.97 1.36 -3.61
C HIS A 90 14.25 0.32 -2.51
N ASN A 91 14.88 0.74 -1.41
CA ASN A 91 15.08 -0.10 -0.23
C ASN A 91 13.74 -0.36 0.47
N PHE A 92 13.50 -1.61 0.86
CA PHE A 92 12.22 -2.05 1.43
C PHE A 92 11.83 -1.24 2.69
N THR A 93 12.74 -1.12 3.65
CA THR A 93 12.46 -0.42 4.91
C THR A 93 12.07 1.04 4.68
N ASP A 94 12.82 1.75 3.85
CA ASP A 94 12.54 3.15 3.52
C ASP A 94 11.24 3.31 2.73
N LYS A 95 10.97 2.37 1.81
CA LYS A 95 9.71 2.31 1.04
C LYS A 95 8.51 2.19 1.96
N ILE A 96 8.57 1.27 2.93
CA ILE A 96 7.49 1.08 3.91
C ILE A 96 7.35 2.32 4.80
N ALA A 97 8.44 2.91 5.28
CA ALA A 97 8.40 4.14 6.08
C ALA A 97 7.70 5.29 5.34
N ARG A 98 8.03 5.50 4.06
CA ARG A 98 7.37 6.53 3.24
C ARG A 98 5.90 6.21 2.96
N LYS A 99 5.54 4.95 2.72
CA LYS A 99 4.13 4.53 2.54
C LYS A 99 3.29 4.72 3.81
N MET A 100 3.87 4.48 4.98
CA MET A 100 3.20 4.78 6.25
C MET A 100 2.95 6.28 6.41
N GLN A 101 3.88 7.14 5.98
CA GLN A 101 3.65 8.59 5.94
C GLN A 101 2.60 8.99 4.90
N ALA A 102 2.66 8.40 3.70
CA ALA A 102 1.72 8.66 2.60
C ALA A 102 0.28 8.28 2.95
N SER A 103 0.07 7.32 3.87
CA SER A 103 -1.28 7.00 4.36
C SER A 103 -2.01 8.22 4.95
N ARG A 104 -1.27 9.22 5.46
CA ARG A 104 -1.83 10.49 5.93
C ARG A 104 -2.26 11.39 4.79
N GLU A 105 -1.56 11.36 3.66
CA GLU A 105 -1.94 12.10 2.45
C GLU A 105 -3.23 11.50 1.86
N VAL A 106 -3.33 10.17 1.79
CA VAL A 106 -4.55 9.48 1.39
C VAL A 106 -5.71 9.81 2.32
N TRP A 107 -5.47 9.75 3.64
CA TRP A 107 -6.49 10.14 4.61
C TRP A 107 -6.90 11.60 4.42
N GLY A 108 -5.93 12.50 4.27
CA GLY A 108 -6.15 13.92 4.07
C GLY A 108 -6.98 14.25 2.83
N GLN A 109 -6.77 13.49 1.74
CA GLN A 109 -7.59 13.54 0.53
C GLN A 109 -9.01 13.05 0.79
N ILE A 110 -9.18 11.90 1.48
CA ILE A 110 -10.50 11.33 1.79
C ILE A 110 -11.33 12.28 2.67
N VAL A 111 -10.69 12.96 3.63
CA VAL A 111 -11.38 13.91 4.52
C VAL A 111 -11.43 15.35 3.96
N GLY A 112 -10.90 15.60 2.77
CA GLY A 112 -10.95 16.91 2.09
C GLY A 112 -10.02 17.99 2.67
N THR A 113 -9.00 17.60 3.45
CA THR A 113 -7.98 18.56 3.94
C THR A 113 -6.88 18.85 2.92
N ILE A 114 -6.74 17.98 1.93
CA ILE A 114 -5.84 18.14 0.79
C ILE A 114 -6.76 18.13 -0.43
N ASP A 115 -6.79 19.24 -1.16
CA ASP A 115 -7.63 19.42 -2.34
C ASP A 115 -6.92 20.37 -3.33
N THR A 116 -7.38 20.42 -4.57
CA THR A 116 -6.89 21.38 -5.56
C THR A 116 -7.27 22.81 -5.18
N ARG A 117 -6.58 23.78 -5.79
CA ARG A 117 -7.04 25.18 -5.74
C ARG A 117 -8.48 25.21 -6.27
N GLU A 118 -9.35 25.91 -5.55
CA GLU A 118 -10.81 25.97 -5.73
C GLU A 118 -11.29 25.63 -7.14
N GLN A 119 -12.08 24.55 -7.23
CA GLN A 119 -13.08 24.38 -8.28
C GLN A 119 -14.43 24.82 -7.72
#